data_AF-A0A3C0GA18-F1
#
_entry.id   AF-A0A3C0GA18-F1
#
_cell.length_a   1.000
_cell.length_b   1.000
_cell.length_c   1.000
_cell.angle_alpha   90.00
_cell.angle_beta   90.00
_cell.angle_gamma   90.00
#
_symmetry.space_group_name_H-M   'P 1'
#
loop_
_entity.id
_entity.type
_entity.pdbx_description
1 polymer ?
#
loop_
_entity_poly.entity_id
_entity_poly.type
_entity_poly.pdbx_seq_one_letter_code
_entity_poly.pdbx_strand_id
1 'polypeptide(L)'
;MLTIRPYLNLLLLLALCIPFFLASQNLVLNPSFENYKQCPVALGNLEKDVIHWKMPTKGTTDYFNGCSIAMGTPENFNGKQPADFGEGYVGFYMYAPNDYREYIEAQLSATLIKGERYTISFYVSLAERSDFAVKEFGIRFTELPVEV
;
A
#
# COMPACT_ATOMS: atom_id res chain seq x y z
N MET A 1 -27.43 51.71 7.06
CA MET A 1 -26.43 50.93 6.30
C MET A 1 -25.42 50.29 7.27
N LEU A 2 -25.85 49.35 8.14
CA LEU A 2 -25.00 48.77 9.21
C LEU A 2 -25.21 47.26 9.45
N THR A 3 -26.08 46.58 8.69
CA THR A 3 -26.44 45.18 8.94
C THR A 3 -25.63 44.15 8.15
N ILE A 4 -24.74 44.56 7.25
CA ILE A 4 -24.02 43.64 6.33
C ILE A 4 -22.74 43.04 6.96
N ARG A 5 -22.12 43.73 7.93
CA ARG A 5 -20.86 43.33 8.58
C ARG A 5 -20.88 41.99 9.35
N PRO A 6 -21.91 41.63 10.14
CA PRO A 6 -21.88 40.38 10.91
C PRO A 6 -22.02 39.13 10.02
N TYR A 7 -22.79 39.23 8.93
CA TYR A 7 -22.94 38.13 7.97
C TYR A 7 -21.67 37.89 7.16
N LEU A 8 -20.92 38.95 6.84
CA LEU A 8 -19.64 38.84 6.13
C LEU A 8 -18.59 38.09 6.96
N ASN A 9 -18.49 38.36 8.26
CA ASN A 9 -17.57 37.64 9.16
C ASN A 9 -17.97 36.17 9.35
N LEU A 10 -19.27 35.88 9.42
CA LEU A 10 -19.78 34.51 9.49
C LEU A 10 -19.53 33.73 8.19
N LEU A 11 -19.74 34.37 7.03
CA LEU A 11 -19.41 33.81 5.72
C LEU A 11 -17.91 33.55 5.55
N LEU A 12 -17.05 34.47 6.03
CA LEU A 12 -15.60 34.27 6.04
C LEU A 12 -15.19 33.07 6.91
N LEU A 13 -15.78 32.93 8.11
CA LEU A 13 -15.52 31.79 8.99
C LEU A 13 -15.97 30.46 8.36
N LEU A 14 -17.15 30.42 7.74
CA LEU A 14 -17.64 29.25 7.03
C LEU A 14 -16.72 28.88 5.86
N ALA A 15 -16.21 29.86 5.10
CA ALA A 15 -15.29 29.63 3.99
C ALA A 15 -13.93 29.07 4.43
N LEU A 16 -13.42 29.50 5.60
CA LEU A 16 -12.19 28.96 6.21
C LEU A 16 -12.32 27.50 6.68
N CYS A 17 -13.55 27.01 6.92
CA CYS A 17 -13.79 25.63 7.34
C CYS A 17 -13.95 24.63 6.18
N ILE A 18 -14.26 25.10 4.96
CA ILE A 18 -14.44 24.26 3.76
C ILE A 18 -13.24 23.33 3.45
N PRO A 19 -11.96 23.76 3.55
CA PRO A 19 -10.83 22.88 3.22
C PRO A 19 -10.66 21.69 4.18
N PHE A 20 -11.25 21.73 5.39
CA PHE A 20 -11.23 20.58 6.31
C PHE A 20 -12.15 19.44 5.87
N PHE A 21 -13.14 19.71 5.02
CA PHE A 21 -14.12 18.71 4.56
C PHE A 21 -13.75 18.05 3.22
N LEU A 22 -12.70 18.51 2.54
CA LEU A 22 -12.32 18.03 1.20
C LEU A 22 -11.14 17.06 1.19
N ALA A 23 -10.75 16.51 2.34
CA ALA A 23 -9.74 15.46 2.40
C ALA A 23 -10.37 14.11 2.02
N SER A 24 -10.22 13.69 0.76
CA SER A 24 -10.38 12.27 0.44
C SER A 24 -9.22 11.52 1.10
N GLN A 25 -9.54 10.61 2.01
CA GLN A 25 -8.56 9.80 2.70
C GLN A 25 -8.18 8.61 1.83
N ASN A 26 -6.90 8.26 1.80
CA ASN A 26 -6.45 7.03 1.17
C ASN A 26 -7.18 5.86 1.84
N LEU A 27 -7.92 5.07 1.05
CA LEU A 27 -8.66 3.93 1.57
C LEU A 27 -7.76 2.74 1.89
N VAL A 28 -6.55 2.71 1.32
CA VAL A 28 -5.57 1.66 1.60
C VAL A 28 -4.92 1.95 2.96
N LEU A 29 -5.07 0.99 3.88
CA LEU A 29 -4.40 1.02 5.16
C LEU A 29 -2.92 0.66 4.99
N ASN A 30 -2.03 1.39 5.67
CA ASN A 30 -0.57 1.19 5.59
C ASN A 30 -0.03 1.11 4.14
N PRO A 31 -0.31 2.12 3.28
CA PRO A 31 -0.05 2.02 1.84
C PRO A 31 1.43 1.97 1.46
N SER A 32 2.32 2.37 2.37
CA SER A 32 3.78 2.37 2.18
C SER A 32 4.50 1.25 2.93
N PHE A 33 3.77 0.37 3.61
CA PHE A 33 4.35 -0.74 4.40
C PHE A 33 5.25 -0.32 5.59
N GLU A 34 5.21 0.95 5.99
CA GLU A 34 6.04 1.49 7.08
C GLU A 34 5.52 1.13 8.47
N ASN A 35 4.24 0.76 8.59
CA ASN A 35 3.68 0.31 9.85
C ASN A 35 3.89 -1.22 10.00
N TYR A 36 4.92 -1.59 10.78
CA TYR A 36 5.30 -2.98 10.99
C TYR A 36 5.40 -3.32 12.50
N LYS A 37 5.22 -4.60 12.83
CA LYS A 37 5.32 -5.14 14.20
C LYS A 37 6.75 -5.53 14.56
N GLN A 38 7.46 -6.13 13.61
CA GLN A 38 8.81 -6.66 13.78
C GLN A 38 9.64 -6.34 12.56
N CYS A 39 10.92 -6.04 12.79
CA CYS A 39 11.87 -5.89 11.70
C CYS A 39 12.08 -7.25 11.02
N PRO A 40 12.06 -7.33 9.67
CA PRO A 40 12.11 -8.61 8.96
C PRO A 40 13.45 -9.31 9.14
N VAL A 41 13.45 -10.60 9.45
CA VAL A 41 14.68 -11.39 9.70
C VAL A 41 14.83 -12.63 8.82
N ALA A 42 13.78 -12.99 8.08
CA ALA A 42 13.74 -14.17 7.21
C ALA A 42 12.73 -13.94 6.07
N LEU A 43 12.74 -14.84 5.08
CA LEU A 43 11.81 -14.87 3.95
C LEU A 43 10.38 -15.25 4.38
N GLY A 44 9.39 -14.95 3.54
CA GLY A 44 7.99 -15.35 3.70
C GLY A 44 7.31 -14.71 4.92
N ASN A 45 7.68 -13.47 5.22
CA ASN A 45 7.46 -12.84 6.51
C ASN A 45 6.40 -11.72 6.51
N LEU A 46 5.81 -11.41 5.35
CA LEU A 46 4.87 -10.29 5.18
C LEU A 46 3.78 -10.22 6.27
N GLU A 47 3.00 -11.30 6.43
CA GLU A 47 1.85 -11.34 7.36
C GLU A 47 2.24 -11.18 8.83
N LYS A 48 3.41 -11.71 9.17
CA LYS A 48 3.93 -11.66 10.53
C LYS A 48 4.37 -10.24 10.87
N ASP A 49 5.04 -9.60 9.92
CA ASP A 49 5.82 -8.39 10.18
C ASP A 49 5.04 -7.12 9.84
N VAL A 50 4.23 -7.10 8.78
CA VAL A 50 3.53 -5.89 8.30
C VAL A 50 2.09 -5.83 8.80
N ILE A 51 1.66 -4.65 9.23
CA ILE A 51 0.29 -4.42 9.69
C ILE A 51 -0.62 -4.13 8.48
N HIS A 52 -1.84 -4.70 8.48
CA HIS A 52 -2.90 -4.58 7.46
C HIS A 52 -2.67 -5.31 6.13
N TRP A 53 -1.51 -5.93 5.93
CA TRP A 53 -1.20 -6.68 4.72
C TRP A 53 -1.10 -8.17 5.02
N LYS A 54 -1.59 -8.98 4.08
CA LYS A 54 -1.55 -10.43 4.19
C LYS A 54 -1.32 -11.13 2.85
N MET A 55 -1.04 -12.42 2.91
CA MET A 55 -0.88 -13.33 1.78
C MET A 55 -2.17 -14.17 1.65
N PRO A 56 -3.09 -13.83 0.73
CA PRO A 56 -4.37 -14.54 0.61
C PRO A 56 -4.26 -15.96 0.04
N THR A 57 -3.04 -16.41 -0.25
CA THR A 57 -2.73 -17.71 -0.86
C THR A 57 -1.50 -18.31 -0.17
N LYS A 58 -1.09 -19.52 -0.58
CA LYS A 58 0.04 -20.25 0.02
C LYS A 58 1.42 -19.78 -0.44
N GLY A 59 1.51 -18.59 -1.03
CA GLY A 59 2.77 -17.97 -1.42
C GLY A 59 3.61 -17.51 -0.21
N THR A 60 4.85 -17.13 -0.45
CA THR A 60 5.84 -16.75 0.56
C THR A 60 6.37 -15.34 0.30
N THR A 61 5.48 -14.36 0.29
CA THR A 61 5.83 -12.96 0.04
C THR A 61 6.77 -12.39 1.10
N ASP A 62 7.76 -11.65 0.63
CA ASP A 62 8.82 -11.08 1.44
C ASP A 62 8.56 -9.60 1.76
N TYR A 63 8.83 -9.22 3.01
CA TYR A 63 8.91 -7.82 3.41
C TYR A 63 10.36 -7.41 3.66
N PHE A 64 10.76 -6.29 3.06
CA PHE A 64 12.08 -5.70 3.18
C PHE A 64 12.00 -4.37 3.92
N ASN A 65 12.96 -4.08 4.80
CA ASN A 65 13.02 -2.81 5.52
C ASN A 65 14.48 -2.46 5.90
N GLY A 66 14.82 -1.17 5.88
CA GLY A 66 16.14 -0.64 6.24
C GLY A 66 16.60 -0.98 7.67
N CYS A 67 15.69 -1.35 8.57
CA CYS A 67 16.05 -1.84 9.90
C CYS A 67 16.73 -3.23 9.87
N SER A 68 16.64 -3.97 8.77
CA SER A 68 17.10 -5.35 8.66
C SER A 68 18.45 -5.47 7.98
N ILE A 69 19.27 -6.38 8.50
CA ILE A 69 20.55 -6.77 7.87
C ILE A 69 20.31 -7.87 6.82
N ALA A 70 19.39 -8.81 7.08
CA ALA A 70 19.14 -9.95 6.20
C ALA A 70 18.13 -9.63 5.08
N MET A 71 17.13 -8.82 5.41
CA MET A 71 16.00 -8.42 4.56
C MET A 71 16.01 -6.89 4.37
N GLY A 72 17.19 -6.35 4.13
CA GLY A 72 17.44 -4.92 4.13
C GLY A 72 16.92 -4.19 2.89
N THR A 73 16.85 -2.87 3.03
CA THR A 73 16.79 -1.92 1.91
C THR A 73 18.00 -0.97 2.05
N PRO A 74 18.55 -0.45 0.94
CA PRO A 74 18.15 -0.68 -0.44
C PRO A 74 18.62 -2.03 -1.01
N GLU A 75 19.55 -2.72 -0.35
CA GLU A 75 20.20 -3.91 -0.91
C GLU A 75 19.80 -5.19 -0.17
N ASN A 76 19.42 -6.21 -0.93
CA ASN A 76 19.07 -7.54 -0.43
C ASN A 76 19.39 -8.62 -1.49
N PHE A 77 18.96 -9.86 -1.23
CA PHE A 77 19.28 -10.99 -2.10
C PHE A 77 18.63 -10.92 -3.49
N ASN A 78 17.67 -10.03 -3.74
CA ASN A 78 17.02 -9.84 -5.04
C ASN A 78 17.62 -8.68 -5.86
N GLY A 79 18.44 -7.82 -5.26
CA GLY A 79 19.05 -6.69 -5.96
C GLY A 79 19.17 -5.44 -5.08
N LYS A 80 19.09 -4.27 -5.71
CA LYS A 80 19.32 -2.97 -5.07
C LYS A 80 18.25 -1.95 -5.46
N GLN A 81 17.24 -1.83 -4.61
CA GLN A 81 16.15 -0.89 -4.78
C GLN A 81 15.96 -0.06 -3.50
N PRO A 82 16.11 1.29 -3.53
CA PRO A 82 15.65 2.13 -2.42
C PRO A 82 14.13 2.10 -2.32
N ALA A 83 13.62 2.22 -1.09
CA ALA A 83 12.19 2.41 -0.85
C ALA A 83 11.75 3.75 -1.43
N ASP A 84 10.58 3.78 -2.08
CA ASP A 84 10.00 5.01 -2.63
C ASP A 84 9.44 5.90 -1.50
N PHE A 85 8.96 5.26 -0.43
CA PHE A 85 8.48 5.90 0.79
C PHE A 85 9.12 5.22 2.00
N GLY A 86 9.61 6.02 2.95
CA GLY A 86 10.18 5.49 4.20
C GLY A 86 11.34 4.52 3.97
N GLU A 87 11.34 3.40 4.69
CA GLU A 87 12.45 2.44 4.72
C GLU A 87 12.07 1.05 4.17
N GLY A 88 10.78 0.79 3.93
CA GLY A 88 10.25 -0.53 3.63
C GLY A 88 9.55 -0.66 2.28
N TYR A 89 9.52 -1.89 1.77
CA TYR A 89 8.69 -2.29 0.65
C TYR A 89 8.46 -3.82 0.66
N VAL A 90 7.56 -4.27 -0.20
CA VAL A 90 7.23 -5.69 -0.35
C VAL A 90 7.76 -6.19 -1.69
N GLY A 91 8.35 -7.37 -1.69
CA GLY A 91 8.76 -8.09 -2.90
C GLY A 91 8.04 -9.41 -3.01
N PHE A 92 7.53 -9.72 -4.20
CA PHE A 92 6.77 -10.95 -4.45
C PHE A 92 6.87 -11.41 -5.90
N TYR A 93 6.70 -12.71 -6.11
CA TYR A 93 6.76 -13.33 -7.43
C TYR A 93 5.43 -13.17 -8.19
N MET A 94 5.44 -12.37 -9.26
CA MET A 94 4.30 -12.34 -10.20
C MET A 94 4.32 -13.51 -11.20
N TYR A 95 5.49 -14.13 -11.39
CA TYR A 95 5.71 -15.31 -12.23
C TYR A 95 6.95 -16.07 -11.76
N ALA A 96 6.85 -17.39 -11.70
CA ALA A 96 7.97 -18.31 -11.51
C ALA A 96 7.62 -19.70 -12.09
N PRO A 97 8.59 -20.62 -12.25
CA PRO A 97 8.33 -21.97 -12.73
C PRO A 97 7.21 -22.69 -11.98
N ASN A 98 6.51 -23.60 -12.67
CA ASN A 98 5.35 -24.35 -12.15
C ASN A 98 4.12 -23.48 -11.84
N ASP A 99 3.95 -22.36 -12.54
CA ASP A 99 2.84 -21.41 -12.34
C ASP A 99 2.77 -20.86 -10.91
N TYR A 100 3.93 -20.75 -10.26
CA TYR A 100 4.02 -20.14 -8.94
C TYR A 100 3.82 -18.63 -9.04
N ARG A 101 2.92 -18.13 -8.19
CA ARG A 101 2.57 -16.70 -8.08
C ARG A 101 2.25 -16.38 -6.64
N GLU A 102 2.60 -15.17 -6.26
CA GLU A 102 2.34 -14.60 -4.96
C GLU A 102 1.37 -13.43 -5.10
N TYR A 103 0.53 -13.30 -4.09
CA TYR A 103 -0.48 -12.27 -4.02
C TYR A 103 -0.39 -11.61 -2.65
N ILE A 104 -0.75 -10.33 -2.60
CA ILE A 104 -0.92 -9.59 -1.36
C ILE A 104 -2.34 -9.03 -1.31
N GLU A 105 -2.91 -8.97 -0.12
CA GLU A 105 -4.24 -8.42 0.12
C GLU A 105 -4.17 -7.43 1.29
N ALA A 106 -4.90 -6.33 1.15
CA ALA A 106 -5.15 -5.37 2.22
C ALA A 106 -6.64 -5.04 2.28
N GLN A 107 -7.17 -4.93 3.50
CA GLN A 107 -8.52 -4.45 3.72
C GLN A 107 -8.56 -2.93 3.53
N LEU A 108 -9.55 -2.44 2.78
CA LEU A 108 -9.82 -1.02 2.68
C LEU A 108 -10.45 -0.48 3.98
N SER A 109 -10.15 0.76 4.33
CA SER A 109 -10.70 1.43 5.52
C SER A 109 -12.22 1.65 5.45
N ALA A 110 -12.80 1.59 4.25
CA ALA A 110 -14.23 1.66 4.02
C ALA A 110 -14.63 0.85 2.78
N THR A 111 -15.88 0.38 2.75
CA THR A 111 -16.49 -0.27 1.58
C THR A 111 -16.61 0.72 0.42
N LEU A 112 -16.24 0.28 -0.78
CA LEU A 112 -16.40 1.08 -2.00
C LEU A 112 -17.89 1.30 -2.30
N ILE A 113 -18.24 2.52 -2.71
CA ILE A 113 -19.61 2.94 -3.00
C ILE A 113 -19.89 2.71 -4.48
N LYS A 114 -21.02 2.04 -4.78
CA LYS A 114 -21.44 1.78 -6.15
C LYS A 114 -21.68 3.08 -6.92
N GLY A 115 -21.10 3.18 -8.11
CA GLY A 115 -21.23 4.35 -8.99
C GLY A 115 -20.18 5.43 -8.76
N GLU A 116 -19.38 5.32 -7.68
CA GLU A 116 -18.27 6.23 -7.43
C GLU A 116 -17.02 5.86 -8.22
N ARG A 117 -16.19 6.88 -8.48
CA ARG A 117 -14.93 6.73 -9.19
C ARG A 117 -13.76 6.79 -8.21
N TYR A 118 -12.96 5.73 -8.21
CA TYR A 118 -11.75 5.61 -7.40
C TYR A 118 -10.51 5.64 -8.29
N THR A 119 -9.44 6.23 -7.79
CA THR A 119 -8.11 6.17 -8.40
C THR A 119 -7.22 5.28 -7.55
N ILE A 120 -6.55 4.33 -8.20
CA ILE A 120 -5.53 3.50 -7.57
C ILE A 120 -4.19 3.75 -8.25
N SER A 121 -3.14 3.82 -7.44
CA SER A 121 -1.76 4.02 -7.89
C SER A 121 -0.83 3.30 -6.93
N PHE A 122 0.26 2.76 -7.47
CA PHE A 122 1.32 2.09 -6.73
C PHE A 122 2.58 2.19 -7.59
N TYR A 123 3.73 1.90 -6.98
CA TYR A 123 5.01 1.82 -7.65
C TYR A 123 5.45 0.36 -7.71
N VAL A 124 6.01 -0.04 -8.84
CA VAL A 124 6.55 -1.38 -9.05
C VAL A 124 7.94 -1.21 -9.64
N SER A 125 8.90 -1.95 -9.09
CA SER A 125 10.25 -2.08 -9.64
C SER A 125 10.51 -3.54 -9.98
N LEU A 126 11.14 -3.77 -11.12
CA LEU A 126 11.60 -5.10 -11.50
C LEU A 126 12.94 -5.35 -10.79
N ALA A 127 12.99 -6.39 -9.95
CA ALA A 127 14.22 -6.77 -9.27
C ALA A 127 15.36 -7.06 -10.25
N GLU A 128 16.57 -6.62 -9.94
CA GLU A 128 17.74 -6.78 -10.83
C GLU A 128 18.09 -8.24 -11.10
N ARG A 129 17.75 -9.15 -10.18
CA ARG A 129 17.95 -10.58 -10.35
C ARG A 129 16.77 -11.30 -11.00
N SER A 130 15.77 -10.58 -11.49
CA SER A 130 14.65 -11.20 -12.21
C SER A 130 15.06 -11.58 -13.63
N ASP A 131 14.78 -12.84 -14.01
CA ASP A 131 14.95 -13.32 -15.39
C ASP A 131 13.84 -12.86 -16.33
N PHE A 132 12.68 -12.48 -15.77
CA PHE A 132 11.46 -12.16 -16.53
C PHE A 132 10.76 -10.93 -15.99
N ALA A 133 10.06 -10.23 -16.89
CA ALA A 133 9.09 -9.21 -16.53
C ALA A 133 7.69 -9.68 -16.96
N VAL A 134 6.67 -9.32 -16.18
CA VAL A 134 5.28 -9.50 -16.61
C VAL A 134 4.84 -8.32 -17.45
N LYS A 135 4.06 -8.58 -18.51
CA LYS A 135 3.49 -7.54 -19.35
C LYS A 135 2.42 -6.72 -18.63
N GLU A 136 1.62 -7.41 -17.81
CA GLU A 136 0.44 -6.87 -17.15
C GLU A 136 0.40 -7.43 -15.72
N PHE A 137 0.07 -6.57 -14.76
CA PHE A 137 -0.33 -6.96 -13.41
C PHE A 137 -1.61 -6.17 -13.08
N GLY A 138 -2.43 -6.68 -12.17
CA GLY A 138 -3.74 -6.12 -11.91
C GLY A 138 -4.16 -6.27 -10.45
N ILE A 139 -5.26 -5.60 -10.11
CA ILE A 139 -5.84 -5.59 -8.76
C ILE A 139 -7.28 -6.07 -8.87
N ARG A 140 -7.69 -6.91 -7.93
CA ARG A 140 -9.05 -7.42 -7.82
C ARG A 140 -9.67 -6.93 -6.52
N PHE A 141 -10.80 -6.24 -6.61
CA PHE A 141 -11.63 -5.93 -5.45
C PHE A 141 -12.57 -7.09 -5.14
N THR A 142 -12.71 -7.41 -3.87
CA THR A 142 -13.61 -8.46 -3.37
C THR A 142 -14.42 -7.94 -2.18
N GLU A 143 -15.63 -8.47 -1.99
CA GLU A 143 -16.47 -8.13 -0.83
C GLU A 143 -15.97 -8.82 0.45
N LEU A 144 -15.36 -10.00 0.29
CA LEU A 144 -14.82 -10.81 1.37
C LEU A 144 -13.33 -11.09 1.14
N PRO A 145 -12.57 -11.36 2.21
CA PRO A 145 -11.22 -11.90 2.16
C PRO A 145 -11.07 -13.06 1.15
N VAL A 146 -9.97 -13.07 0.39
CA VAL A 146 -9.61 -14.23 -0.43
C VAL A 146 -8.91 -15.26 0.45
N GLU A 147 -9.31 -16.52 0.33
CA GLU A 147 -8.71 -17.67 1.03
C GLU A 147 -8.64 -18.86 0.05
N VAL A 148 -7.55 -19.64 0.11
CA VAL A 148 -7.26 -20.79 -0.78
C VAL A 148 -6.81 -22.03 -0.02
#